data_AF-A0A2N9MWG9-F1
#
_entry.id   AF-A0A2N9MWG9-F1
#
_cell.length_a   1.000
_cell.length_b   1.000
_cell.length_c   1.000
_cell.angle_alpha   90.00
_cell.angle_beta   90.00
_cell.angle_gamma   90.00
#
_symmetry.space_group_name_H-M   'P 1'
#
loop_
_entity.id
_entity.type
_entity.pdbx_description
1 polymer ?
#
loop_
_entity_poly.entity_id
_entity_poly.type
_entity_poly.pdbx_seq_one_letter_code
_entity_poly.pdbx_strand_id
1 'polypeptide(L)'
;MLIGQSQAPAPAFDVADVHPSPKGVREGGLYLHANRLEMHGVTMLRLITTAFGVGEDKVFGGPNWLDTDRFEVVTKSLRPVNIKTFQPMLQALLAERFQLKVRHEDKPEQVFALVPGKRVLLKESAGAGDAGCAKTNADGYITLTCHNVTMAYLAEALPGAAPNYFNHPVVDKTGLTGSYDVLLKWTGRARLGADSDHPSISLFDYFEKQLGIKVEEQTRPAESVVIESIHEAPAPNPPGTLEKLPPPVTEFEVAEIRPSRPDTKANFEMKSGRIEAFAVTLKDLIGFAYSLDDYMLAGVEKWLDTDHFDLIAKADPSVTDGTLQAMLRTLLAERFHLKQHFAEQPVSVWALTAPKGKGKLKETTGEEHAGCKRAPKDGALVYSCRNTTMAQLADKLPDVAGAAAYLNEHPMVDLTGLKGSYDFDIAWAPPGRVYGRGGQGQNAGLPLAGAPTASAPDGGLTIFEAIDKQLGLKLAVEKHPMTIVVIDHVDRTPSDN
;
A
#
# COMPACT_ATOMS: atom_id res chain seq x y z
N MET A 1 -24.84 -40.26 29.69
CA MET A 1 -23.48 -39.69 29.50
C MET A 1 -23.35 -39.29 28.05
N LEU A 2 -23.46 -37.99 27.74
CA LEU A 2 -23.01 -37.46 26.44
C LEU A 2 -21.49 -37.30 26.54
N ILE A 3 -20.77 -38.00 25.67
CA ILE A 3 -19.32 -37.90 25.55
C ILE A 3 -19.04 -36.62 24.77
N GLY A 4 -18.45 -35.62 25.44
CA GLY A 4 -18.01 -34.39 24.80
C GLY A 4 -16.94 -34.71 23.77
N GLN A 5 -17.19 -34.35 22.51
CA GLN A 5 -16.13 -34.33 21.50
C GLN A 5 -15.13 -33.26 21.93
N SER A 6 -13.92 -33.69 22.28
CA SER A 6 -12.77 -32.79 22.44
C SER A 6 -12.58 -32.09 21.09
N GLN A 7 -12.85 -30.77 21.04
CA GLN A 7 -12.45 -29.94 19.92
C GLN A 7 -10.94 -30.13 19.71
N ALA A 8 -10.53 -30.40 18.47
CA ALA A 8 -9.11 -30.37 18.13
C ALA A 8 -8.55 -29.00 18.52
N PRO A 9 -7.33 -28.92 19.08
CA PRO A 9 -6.74 -27.64 19.44
C PRO A 9 -6.69 -26.74 18.21
N ALA A 10 -7.12 -25.48 18.38
CA ALA A 10 -7.06 -24.50 17.31
C ALA A 10 -5.61 -24.40 16.80
N PRO A 11 -5.40 -24.29 15.48
CA PRO A 11 -4.06 -24.03 14.95
C PRO A 11 -3.54 -22.73 15.55
N ALA A 12 -2.36 -22.76 16.16
CA ALA A 12 -1.82 -21.63 16.91
C ALA A 12 -0.29 -21.56 16.79
N PHE A 13 0.26 -20.36 16.93
CA PHE A 13 1.70 -20.15 17.08
C PHE A 13 2.17 -20.62 18.45
N ASP A 14 3.40 -21.11 18.54
CA ASP A 14 4.02 -21.43 19.83
C ASP A 14 4.36 -20.18 20.63
N VAL A 15 4.73 -19.11 19.89
CA VAL A 15 5.09 -17.81 20.45
C VAL A 15 4.57 -16.74 19.50
N ALA A 16 3.93 -15.72 20.06
CA ALA A 16 3.51 -14.55 19.31
C ALA A 16 3.71 -13.30 20.17
N ASP A 17 4.62 -12.45 19.71
CA ASP A 17 4.79 -11.08 20.17
C ASP A 17 3.88 -10.17 19.34
N VAL A 18 3.00 -9.44 20.02
CA VAL A 18 2.03 -8.53 19.40
C VAL A 18 1.97 -7.26 20.21
N HIS A 19 2.23 -6.13 19.57
CA HIS A 19 2.12 -4.82 20.20
C HIS A 19 1.81 -3.71 19.18
N PRO A 20 1.24 -2.57 19.60
CA PRO A 20 1.08 -1.41 18.74
C PRO A 20 2.42 -0.94 18.17
N SER A 21 2.42 -0.51 16.92
CA SER A 21 3.58 0.14 16.30
C SER A 21 3.73 1.58 16.78
N PRO A 22 4.95 2.14 16.79
CA PRO A 22 5.17 3.56 16.98
C PRO A 22 4.38 4.41 15.97
N LYS A 23 3.98 5.62 16.36
CA LYS A 23 3.31 6.56 15.46
C LYS A 23 4.22 6.94 14.29
N GLY A 24 3.65 7.10 13.10
CA GLY A 24 4.37 7.52 11.89
C GLY A 24 5.09 6.40 11.15
N VAL A 25 5.07 5.16 11.65
CA VAL A 25 5.61 3.99 10.93
C VAL A 25 4.76 3.72 9.69
N ARG A 26 5.41 3.57 8.53
CA ARG A 26 4.75 3.18 7.28
C ARG A 26 4.33 1.71 7.33
N GLU A 27 3.30 1.35 6.56
CA GLU A 27 2.91 -0.05 6.43
C GLU A 27 4.04 -0.90 5.86
N GLY A 28 4.45 -1.91 6.62
CA GLY A 28 5.43 -2.90 6.18
C GLY A 28 4.78 -4.10 5.51
N GLY A 29 5.64 -4.99 5.01
CA GLY A 29 5.21 -6.25 4.39
C GLY A 29 4.82 -7.33 5.41
N LEU A 30 4.23 -8.41 4.87
CA LEU A 30 4.15 -9.71 5.52
C LEU A 30 5.33 -10.54 5.07
N TYR A 31 6.06 -11.09 6.03
CA TYR A 31 7.23 -11.91 5.76
C TYR A 31 7.04 -13.27 6.41
N LEU A 32 7.21 -14.33 5.61
CA LEU A 32 7.02 -15.72 6.03
C LEU A 32 8.30 -16.50 5.73
N HIS A 33 8.97 -16.99 6.77
CA HIS A 33 10.23 -17.71 6.66
C HIS A 33 10.17 -19.02 7.41
N ALA A 34 10.01 -20.13 6.68
CA ALA A 34 9.85 -21.47 7.25
C ALA A 34 8.84 -21.45 8.41
N ASN A 35 9.32 -21.35 9.66
CA ASN A 35 8.53 -21.37 10.87
C ASN A 35 8.36 -20.01 11.58
N ARG A 36 8.60 -18.88 10.88
CA ARG A 36 8.48 -17.52 11.43
C ARG A 36 7.60 -16.67 10.54
N LEU A 37 6.72 -15.88 11.15
CA LEU A 37 6.01 -14.80 10.46
C LEU A 37 6.29 -13.47 11.16
N GLU A 38 6.62 -12.47 10.36
CA GLU A 38 6.83 -11.09 10.76
C GLU A 38 5.93 -10.16 9.95
N MET A 39 5.24 -9.27 10.65
CA MET A 39 4.44 -8.20 10.05
C MET A 39 4.72 -6.92 10.83
N HIS A 40 5.25 -5.91 10.16
CA HIS A 40 5.70 -4.66 10.77
C HIS A 40 4.83 -3.50 10.32
N GLY A 41 4.38 -2.63 11.23
CA GLY A 41 3.56 -1.47 10.88
C GLY A 41 2.23 -1.81 10.18
N VAL A 42 1.71 -3.03 10.31
CA VAL A 42 0.54 -3.49 9.53
C VAL A 42 -0.77 -3.05 10.16
N THR A 43 -1.73 -2.64 9.33
CA THR A 43 -3.07 -2.29 9.81
C THR A 43 -3.83 -3.53 10.29
N MET A 44 -4.78 -3.37 11.21
CA MET A 44 -5.64 -4.49 11.60
C MET A 44 -6.50 -5.01 10.46
N LEU A 45 -6.94 -4.14 9.54
CA LEU A 45 -7.61 -4.55 8.30
C LEU A 45 -6.71 -5.46 7.46
N ARG A 46 -5.41 -5.14 7.34
CA ARG A 46 -4.44 -5.99 6.65
C ARG A 46 -4.24 -7.33 7.34
N LEU A 47 -4.20 -7.35 8.67
CA LEU A 47 -4.14 -8.59 9.46
C LEU A 47 -5.38 -9.47 9.22
N ILE A 48 -6.59 -8.88 9.24
CA ILE A 48 -7.85 -9.59 9.01
C ILE A 48 -7.94 -10.14 7.58
N THR A 49 -7.73 -9.30 6.57
CA THR A 49 -7.77 -9.73 5.15
C THR A 49 -6.76 -10.84 4.87
N THR A 50 -5.57 -10.76 5.46
CA THR A 50 -4.57 -11.83 5.40
C THR A 50 -5.09 -13.11 6.06
N ALA A 51 -5.62 -13.02 7.29
CA ALA A 51 -6.08 -14.16 8.09
C ALA A 51 -7.22 -14.93 7.41
N PHE A 52 -8.14 -14.22 6.76
CA PHE A 52 -9.30 -14.82 6.09
C PHE A 52 -9.07 -15.07 4.59
N GLY A 53 -7.98 -14.55 4.02
CA GLY A 53 -7.67 -14.73 2.59
C GLY A 53 -8.66 -14.02 1.67
N VAL A 54 -9.16 -12.86 2.09
CA VAL A 54 -10.16 -12.08 1.36
C VAL A 54 -9.62 -10.68 1.01
N GLY A 55 -10.20 -10.05 -0.02
CA GLY A 55 -9.93 -8.65 -0.32
C GLY A 55 -10.52 -7.71 0.74
N GLU A 56 -10.00 -6.48 0.85
CA GLU A 56 -10.55 -5.44 1.75
C GLU A 56 -12.03 -5.14 1.45
N ASP A 57 -12.44 -5.26 0.19
CA ASP A 57 -13.83 -5.10 -0.26
C ASP A 57 -14.78 -6.21 0.23
N LYS A 58 -14.24 -7.24 0.91
CA LYS A 58 -14.97 -8.34 1.55
C LYS A 58 -15.06 -8.23 3.06
N VAL A 59 -14.46 -7.20 3.64
CA VAL A 59 -14.53 -6.96 5.08
C VAL A 59 -15.54 -5.86 5.35
N PHE A 60 -16.52 -6.14 6.21
CA PHE A 60 -17.63 -5.24 6.52
C PHE A 60 -17.73 -4.97 8.02
N GLY A 61 -18.23 -3.78 8.38
CA GLY A 61 -18.38 -3.37 9.77
C GLY A 61 -17.05 -3.10 10.47
N GLY A 62 -17.04 -3.19 11.79
CA GLY A 62 -15.88 -2.91 12.62
C GLY A 62 -15.59 -1.42 12.83
N PRO A 63 -14.75 -1.09 13.83
CA PRO A 63 -14.37 0.29 14.12
C PRO A 63 -13.42 0.85 13.05
N ASN A 64 -13.36 2.17 12.91
CA ASN A 64 -12.56 2.83 11.88
C ASN A 64 -11.05 2.63 12.05
N TRP A 65 -10.55 2.44 13.28
CA TRP A 65 -9.12 2.27 13.56
C TRP A 65 -8.51 1.05 12.88
N LEU A 66 -9.33 0.11 12.40
CA LEU A 66 -8.85 -1.06 11.66
C LEU A 66 -7.98 -0.68 10.46
N ASP A 67 -8.24 0.46 9.84
CA ASP A 67 -7.56 0.99 8.67
C ASP A 67 -6.32 1.85 8.96
N THR A 68 -6.06 2.19 10.23
CA THR A 68 -5.05 3.18 10.59
C THR A 68 -4.14 2.79 11.71
N ASP A 69 -4.65 2.06 12.70
CA ASP A 69 -3.81 1.61 13.80
C ASP A 69 -2.95 0.47 13.31
N ARG A 70 -1.67 0.58 13.63
CA ARG A 70 -0.62 -0.29 13.13
C ARG A 70 -0.09 -1.16 14.25
N PHE A 71 0.25 -2.39 13.92
CA PHE A 71 0.73 -3.38 14.86
C PHE A 71 2.01 -4.03 14.35
N GLU A 72 2.89 -4.34 15.30
CA GLU A 72 3.99 -5.26 15.13
C GLU A 72 3.52 -6.65 15.54
N VAL A 73 3.76 -7.64 14.68
CA VAL A 73 3.43 -9.05 14.92
C VAL A 73 4.63 -9.91 14.55
N VAL A 74 5.23 -10.56 15.54
CA VAL A 74 6.34 -11.51 15.34
C VAL A 74 5.95 -12.84 15.95
N THR A 75 5.90 -13.89 15.13
CA THR A 75 5.43 -15.22 15.56
C THR A 75 6.42 -16.32 15.23
N LYS A 76 6.33 -17.42 15.96
CA LYS A 76 7.11 -18.64 15.75
C LYS A 76 6.19 -19.86 15.79
N SER A 77 6.39 -20.79 14.86
CA SER A 77 5.72 -22.09 14.78
C SER A 77 6.70 -23.26 14.95
N LEU A 78 6.18 -24.45 15.31
CA LEU A 78 6.98 -25.67 15.44
C LEU A 78 7.42 -26.22 14.09
N ARG A 79 6.60 -25.97 13.07
CA ARG A 79 6.77 -26.54 11.72
C ARG A 79 6.78 -25.41 10.71
N PRO A 80 7.45 -25.62 9.56
CA PRO A 80 7.32 -24.71 8.44
C PRO A 80 5.85 -24.49 8.07
N VAL A 81 5.46 -23.23 7.95
CA VAL A 81 4.12 -22.80 7.58
C VAL A 81 4.13 -22.29 6.15
N ASN A 82 3.06 -22.59 5.42
CA ASN A 82 2.70 -21.90 4.19
C ASN A 82 1.43 -21.05 4.44
N ILE A 83 1.03 -20.26 3.44
CA ILE A 83 -0.13 -19.37 3.53
C ILE A 83 -1.39 -20.12 4.03
N LYS A 84 -1.68 -21.31 3.50
CA LYS A 84 -2.89 -22.07 3.87
C LYS A 84 -2.89 -22.55 5.31
N THR A 85 -1.71 -22.87 5.86
CA THR A 85 -1.59 -23.26 7.28
C THR A 85 -1.51 -22.06 8.21
N PHE A 86 -0.95 -20.95 7.72
CA PHE A 86 -0.74 -19.74 8.50
C PHE A 86 -2.06 -18.99 8.75
N GLN A 87 -2.93 -18.90 7.76
CA GLN A 87 -4.22 -18.21 7.85
C GLN A 87 -5.04 -18.59 9.08
N PRO A 88 -5.34 -19.88 9.33
CA PRO A 88 -6.12 -20.25 10.51
C PRO A 88 -5.36 -20.02 11.83
N MET A 89 -4.02 -20.02 11.83
CA MET A 89 -3.22 -19.63 13.01
C MET A 89 -3.33 -18.13 13.30
N LEU A 90 -3.33 -17.29 12.27
CA LEU A 90 -3.54 -15.85 12.41
C LEU A 90 -4.97 -15.55 12.89
N GLN A 91 -5.99 -16.26 12.38
CA GLN A 91 -7.36 -16.14 12.89
C GLN A 91 -7.44 -16.44 14.39
N ALA A 92 -6.79 -17.52 14.85
CA ALA A 92 -6.73 -17.87 16.27
C ALA A 92 -6.01 -16.79 17.09
N LEU A 93 -4.89 -16.26 16.59
CA LEU A 93 -4.15 -15.19 17.26
C LEU A 93 -4.98 -13.91 17.40
N LEU A 94 -5.71 -13.50 16.35
CA LEU A 94 -6.56 -12.32 16.39
C LEU A 94 -7.77 -12.50 17.33
N ALA A 95 -8.37 -13.70 17.34
CA ALA A 95 -9.44 -14.04 18.27
C ALA A 95 -8.95 -14.03 19.73
N GLU A 96 -7.76 -14.55 20.01
CA GLU A 96 -7.18 -14.58 21.36
C GLU A 96 -6.78 -13.19 21.83
N ARG A 97 -5.95 -12.49 21.05
CA ARG A 97 -5.26 -11.27 21.48
C ARG A 97 -6.12 -10.03 21.34
N PHE A 98 -6.98 -9.97 20.32
CA PHE A 98 -7.84 -8.81 20.06
C PHE A 98 -9.32 -9.10 20.31
N GLN A 99 -9.68 -10.32 20.75
CA GLN A 99 -11.08 -10.72 20.94
C GLN A 99 -11.91 -10.54 19.65
N LEU A 100 -11.27 -10.74 18.49
CA LEU A 100 -11.91 -10.63 17.19
C LEU A 100 -13.05 -11.64 17.09
N LYS A 101 -14.25 -11.15 16.83
CA LYS A 101 -15.43 -11.94 16.48
C LYS A 101 -15.91 -11.52 15.11
N VAL A 102 -16.10 -12.52 14.25
CA VAL A 102 -16.59 -12.34 12.89
C VAL A 102 -17.78 -13.25 12.63
N ARG A 103 -18.61 -12.85 11.68
CA ARG A 103 -19.57 -13.74 11.02
C ARG A 103 -19.38 -13.71 9.51
N HIS A 104 -19.72 -14.82 8.86
CA HIS A 104 -19.72 -14.93 7.42
C HIS A 104 -21.12 -14.63 6.90
N GLU A 105 -21.22 -13.78 5.89
CA GLU A 105 -22.49 -13.39 5.28
C GLU A 105 -22.30 -13.20 3.77
N ASP A 106 -23.29 -13.62 2.99
CA ASP A 106 -23.33 -13.32 1.55
C ASP A 106 -23.68 -11.85 1.34
N LYS A 107 -22.75 -11.07 0.81
CA LYS A 107 -22.98 -9.68 0.41
C LYS A 107 -22.99 -9.55 -1.12
N PRO A 108 -23.77 -8.62 -1.68
CA PRO A 108 -23.71 -8.31 -3.11
C PRO A 108 -22.31 -7.82 -3.51
N GLU A 109 -21.68 -8.51 -4.45
CA GLU A 109 -20.39 -8.16 -5.04
C GLU A 109 -20.57 -7.79 -6.51
N GLN A 110 -20.04 -6.65 -6.92
CA GLN A 110 -19.86 -6.32 -8.33
C GLN A 110 -18.66 -7.10 -8.89
N VAL A 111 -18.87 -7.73 -10.05
CA VAL A 111 -17.86 -8.49 -10.78
C VAL A 111 -17.92 -8.17 -12.26
N PHE A 112 -16.81 -8.38 -12.95
CA PHE A 112 -16.79 -8.46 -14.41
C PHE A 112 -16.96 -9.92 -14.84
N ALA A 113 -18.05 -10.26 -15.50
CA ALA A 113 -18.27 -11.59 -16.05
C ALA A 113 -17.73 -11.69 -17.48
N LEU A 114 -16.88 -12.67 -17.73
CA LEU A 114 -16.54 -13.11 -19.09
C LEU A 114 -17.68 -14.01 -19.58
N VAL A 115 -18.46 -13.55 -20.55
CA VAL A 115 -19.62 -14.28 -21.09
C VAL A 115 -19.42 -14.56 -22.59
N PRO A 116 -19.99 -15.63 -23.15
CA PRO A 116 -19.82 -15.92 -24.57
C PRO A 116 -20.53 -14.85 -25.40
N GLY A 117 -19.84 -14.33 -26.42
CA GLY A 117 -20.46 -13.50 -27.45
C GLY A 117 -21.26 -14.35 -28.45
N LYS A 118 -21.76 -13.72 -29.52
CA LYS A 118 -22.53 -14.43 -30.57
C LYS A 118 -21.76 -15.58 -31.22
N ARG A 119 -20.44 -15.43 -31.32
CA ARG A 119 -19.52 -16.43 -31.86
C ARG A 119 -18.20 -16.30 -31.11
N VAL A 120 -17.83 -17.35 -30.38
CA VAL A 120 -16.51 -17.44 -29.73
C VAL A 120 -15.45 -17.71 -30.80
N LEU A 121 -14.34 -16.97 -30.73
CA LEU A 121 -13.24 -16.99 -31.70
C LEU A 121 -11.94 -17.56 -31.09
N LEU A 122 -11.98 -17.99 -29.83
CA LEU A 122 -10.86 -18.66 -29.17
C LEU A 122 -10.51 -19.99 -29.84
N LYS A 123 -9.21 -20.28 -29.86
CA LYS A 123 -8.66 -21.55 -30.31
C LYS A 123 -8.17 -22.33 -29.09
N GLU A 124 -8.58 -23.58 -28.99
CA GLU A 124 -8.04 -24.48 -27.98
C GLU A 124 -6.53 -24.65 -28.18
N SER A 125 -5.82 -24.71 -27.06
CA SER A 125 -4.39 -24.98 -27.04
C SER A 125 -4.13 -26.42 -27.43
N ALA A 126 -2.98 -26.69 -28.06
CA ALA A 126 -2.50 -28.04 -28.30
C ALA A 126 -2.06 -28.75 -26.99
N GLY A 127 -2.07 -28.07 -25.84
CA GLY A 127 -1.79 -28.64 -24.52
C GLY A 127 -0.31 -28.92 -24.23
N ALA A 128 0.60 -28.45 -25.09
CA ALA A 128 2.04 -28.64 -24.91
C ALA A 128 2.66 -27.42 -24.20
N GLY A 129 3.32 -27.67 -23.06
CA GLY A 129 4.06 -26.66 -22.29
C GLY A 129 3.40 -26.25 -20.97
N ASP A 130 4.13 -25.44 -20.19
CA ASP A 130 3.68 -24.93 -18.90
C ASP A 130 2.56 -23.90 -19.07
N ALA A 131 1.51 -24.03 -18.26
CA ALA A 131 0.41 -23.07 -18.24
C ALA A 131 0.86 -21.76 -17.59
N GLY A 132 0.56 -20.63 -18.22
CA GLY A 132 0.91 -19.33 -17.66
C GLY A 132 0.64 -18.16 -18.59
N CYS A 133 0.77 -16.95 -18.05
CA CYS A 133 0.64 -15.71 -18.80
C CYS A 133 1.87 -14.84 -18.64
N ALA A 134 2.35 -14.26 -19.74
CA ALA A 134 3.43 -13.29 -19.77
C ALA A 134 2.91 -11.94 -20.28
N LYS A 135 3.21 -10.88 -19.52
CA LYS A 135 2.85 -9.51 -19.87
C LYS A 135 4.05 -8.78 -20.45
N THR A 136 3.86 -8.10 -21.58
CA THR A 136 4.87 -7.24 -22.21
C THR A 136 4.26 -5.88 -22.56
N ASN A 137 5.14 -4.89 -22.71
CA ASN A 137 4.77 -3.58 -23.23
C ASN A 137 5.63 -3.32 -24.47
N ALA A 138 5.01 -3.23 -25.64
CA ALA A 138 5.68 -2.98 -26.90
C ALA A 138 4.78 -2.15 -27.83
N ASP A 139 5.39 -1.26 -28.62
CA ASP A 139 4.72 -0.48 -29.66
C ASP A 139 3.49 0.30 -29.18
N GLY A 140 3.52 0.79 -27.92
CA GLY A 140 2.42 1.56 -27.33
C GLY A 140 1.25 0.72 -26.82
N TYR A 141 1.33 -0.61 -26.91
CA TYR A 141 0.32 -1.53 -26.38
C TYR A 141 0.85 -2.31 -25.19
N ILE A 142 -0.10 -2.72 -24.36
CA ILE A 142 0.08 -3.74 -23.34
C ILE A 142 -0.38 -5.05 -23.97
N THR A 143 0.44 -6.09 -23.87
CA THR A 143 0.15 -7.41 -24.40
C THR A 143 0.20 -8.44 -23.27
N LEU A 144 -0.81 -9.31 -23.21
CA LEU A 144 -0.84 -10.48 -22.34
C LEU A 144 -0.92 -11.72 -23.24
N THR A 145 0.12 -12.53 -23.19
CA THR A 145 0.18 -13.81 -23.90
C THR A 145 0.04 -14.92 -22.87
N CYS A 146 -1.04 -15.67 -22.95
CA CYS A 146 -1.29 -16.83 -22.11
C CYS A 146 -1.20 -18.10 -22.94
N HIS A 147 -0.56 -19.12 -22.38
CA HIS A 147 -0.41 -20.43 -22.99
C HIS A 147 -1.07 -21.50 -22.14
N ASN A 148 -1.85 -22.37 -22.78
CA ASN A 148 -2.50 -23.52 -22.15
C ASN A 148 -3.28 -23.19 -20.86
N VAL A 149 -4.10 -22.13 -20.88
CA VAL A 149 -4.86 -21.66 -19.70
C VAL A 149 -6.36 -21.93 -19.83
N THR A 150 -7.04 -22.20 -18.72
CA THR A 150 -8.51 -22.21 -18.68
C THR A 150 -9.06 -20.79 -18.66
N MET A 151 -10.34 -20.61 -18.99
CA MET A 151 -11.00 -19.30 -18.87
C MET A 151 -11.08 -18.82 -17.41
N ALA A 152 -11.19 -19.75 -16.45
CA ALA A 152 -11.09 -19.44 -15.02
C ALA A 152 -9.71 -18.88 -14.63
N TYR A 153 -8.63 -19.50 -15.12
CA TYR A 153 -7.26 -19.00 -14.90
C TYR A 153 -7.07 -17.60 -15.52
N LEU A 154 -7.57 -17.40 -16.74
CA LEU A 154 -7.51 -16.09 -17.38
C LEU A 154 -8.27 -15.04 -16.56
N ALA A 155 -9.48 -15.36 -16.08
CA ALA A 155 -10.26 -14.47 -15.23
C ALA A 155 -9.49 -14.06 -13.96
N GLU A 156 -8.82 -15.00 -13.30
CA GLU A 156 -7.99 -14.72 -12.13
C GLU A 156 -6.77 -13.82 -12.45
N ALA A 157 -6.16 -13.98 -13.62
CA ALA A 157 -4.98 -13.21 -14.02
C ALA A 157 -5.29 -11.76 -14.47
N LEU A 158 -6.49 -11.50 -14.98
CA LEU A 158 -6.85 -10.22 -15.62
C LEU A 158 -6.77 -8.99 -14.68
N PRO A 159 -7.27 -9.01 -13.44
CA PRO A 159 -7.12 -7.90 -12.50
C PRO A 159 -5.66 -7.46 -12.31
N GLY A 160 -4.74 -8.42 -12.16
CA GLY A 160 -3.30 -8.14 -12.03
C GLY A 160 -2.67 -7.65 -13.33
N ALA A 161 -3.08 -8.21 -14.47
CA ALA A 161 -2.53 -7.83 -15.78
C ALA A 161 -3.02 -6.44 -16.24
N ALA A 162 -4.28 -6.10 -15.97
CA ALA A 162 -4.95 -4.89 -16.42
C ALA A 162 -5.75 -4.20 -15.29
N PRO A 163 -5.08 -3.75 -14.20
CA PRO A 163 -5.74 -3.18 -13.02
C PRO A 163 -6.50 -1.88 -13.36
N ASN A 164 -6.02 -1.16 -14.37
CA ASN A 164 -6.70 0.01 -14.86
C ASN A 164 -7.98 -0.32 -15.62
N TYR A 165 -8.27 -1.57 -16.02
CA TYR A 165 -9.51 -2.01 -16.69
C TYR A 165 -10.47 -2.73 -15.74
N PHE A 166 -9.94 -3.61 -14.89
CA PHE A 166 -10.71 -4.41 -13.95
C PHE A 166 -10.44 -3.92 -12.52
N ASN A 167 -11.37 -3.13 -12.00
CA ASN A 167 -11.40 -2.66 -10.61
C ASN A 167 -12.26 -3.55 -9.69
N HIS A 168 -12.77 -4.66 -10.22
CA HIS A 168 -13.56 -5.67 -9.53
C HIS A 168 -13.07 -7.06 -9.96
N PRO A 169 -13.34 -8.12 -9.17
CA PRO A 169 -13.00 -9.48 -9.56
C PRO A 169 -13.62 -9.86 -10.91
N VAL A 170 -12.87 -10.63 -11.69
CA VAL A 170 -13.33 -11.17 -12.96
C VAL A 170 -13.76 -12.62 -12.77
N VAL A 171 -14.91 -12.99 -13.32
CA VAL A 171 -15.47 -14.34 -13.20
C VAL A 171 -15.66 -14.96 -14.57
N ASP A 172 -15.31 -16.23 -14.71
CA ASP A 172 -15.59 -17.00 -15.90
C ASP A 172 -17.06 -17.46 -15.92
N LYS A 173 -17.80 -16.99 -16.92
CA LYS A 173 -19.16 -17.44 -17.27
C LYS A 173 -19.25 -17.80 -18.75
N THR A 174 -18.13 -18.16 -19.36
CA THR A 174 -18.06 -18.47 -20.80
C THR A 174 -18.67 -19.83 -21.14
N GLY A 175 -18.68 -20.76 -20.17
CA GLY A 175 -19.06 -22.16 -20.38
C GLY A 175 -18.00 -22.98 -21.11
N LEU A 176 -16.82 -22.41 -21.35
CA LEU A 176 -15.70 -23.07 -22.02
C LEU A 176 -14.91 -23.93 -21.02
N THR A 177 -14.76 -25.22 -21.33
CA THR A 177 -14.10 -26.20 -20.43
C THR A 177 -12.70 -26.59 -20.89
N GLY A 178 -12.29 -26.15 -22.08
CA GLY A 178 -10.96 -26.40 -22.64
C GLY A 178 -9.86 -25.54 -22.03
N SER A 179 -8.66 -25.71 -22.56
CA SER A 179 -7.51 -24.82 -22.33
C SER A 179 -7.18 -24.09 -23.62
N TYR A 180 -6.74 -22.85 -23.52
CA TYR A 180 -6.64 -21.92 -24.64
C TYR A 180 -5.30 -21.20 -24.64
N ASP A 181 -4.79 -20.94 -25.83
CA ASP A 181 -3.73 -19.96 -26.04
C ASP A 181 -4.40 -18.62 -26.32
N VAL A 182 -4.17 -17.64 -25.45
CA VAL A 182 -4.87 -16.36 -25.49
C VAL A 182 -3.85 -15.24 -25.67
N LEU A 183 -4.04 -14.45 -26.72
CA LEU A 183 -3.33 -13.20 -26.92
C LEU A 183 -4.29 -12.04 -26.68
N LEU A 184 -3.98 -11.17 -25.74
CA LEU A 184 -4.69 -9.91 -25.53
C LEU A 184 -3.76 -8.76 -25.85
N LYS A 185 -4.24 -7.77 -26.60
CA LYS A 185 -3.49 -6.54 -26.92
C LYS A 185 -4.39 -5.34 -26.72
N TRP A 186 -4.00 -4.42 -25.83
CA TRP A 186 -4.82 -3.25 -25.52
C TRP A 186 -3.99 -2.00 -25.26
N THR A 187 -4.63 -0.84 -25.42
CA THR A 187 -4.07 0.45 -25.06
C THR A 187 -4.46 0.78 -23.62
N GLY A 188 -3.57 1.33 -22.80
CA GLY A 188 -3.93 1.77 -21.45
C GLY A 188 -5.03 2.84 -21.47
N ARG A 189 -6.00 2.79 -20.54
CA ARG A 189 -7.19 3.68 -20.55
C ARG A 189 -6.86 5.17 -20.73
N ALA A 190 -5.79 5.66 -20.10
CA ALA A 190 -5.36 7.06 -20.20
C ALA A 190 -4.85 7.49 -21.59
N ARG A 191 -4.57 6.54 -22.48
CA ARG A 191 -4.07 6.79 -23.85
C ARG A 191 -5.09 6.41 -24.94
N LEU A 192 -6.27 5.92 -24.57
CA LEU A 192 -7.32 5.62 -25.54
C LEU A 192 -7.73 6.90 -26.29
N GLY A 193 -7.71 6.85 -27.62
CA GLY A 193 -8.08 7.99 -28.48
C GLY A 193 -7.18 9.22 -28.39
N ALA A 194 -6.03 9.14 -27.71
CA ALA A 194 -5.13 10.27 -27.49
C ALA A 194 -4.14 10.52 -28.65
N ASP A 195 -4.04 9.58 -29.58
CA ASP A 195 -3.11 9.63 -30.72
C ASP A 195 -3.86 9.26 -31.99
N SER A 196 -3.86 10.15 -32.99
CA SER A 196 -4.49 9.89 -34.29
C SER A 196 -3.68 8.92 -35.15
N ASP A 197 -2.38 8.79 -34.87
CA ASP A 197 -1.41 8.08 -35.71
C ASP A 197 -1.18 6.64 -35.22
N HIS A 198 -1.66 6.31 -34.01
CA HIS A 198 -1.63 4.97 -33.44
C HIS A 198 -3.04 4.44 -33.14
N PRO A 199 -3.54 3.40 -33.83
CA PRO A 199 -4.89 2.88 -33.62
C PRO A 199 -5.03 2.30 -32.21
N SER A 200 -5.74 3.00 -31.32
CA SER A 200 -5.99 2.52 -29.95
C SER A 200 -7.12 1.49 -29.90
N ILE A 201 -7.00 0.47 -29.05
CA ILE A 201 -8.08 -0.50 -28.81
C ILE A 201 -8.27 -0.72 -27.31
N SER A 202 -9.52 -0.66 -26.85
CA SER A 202 -9.82 -0.96 -25.45
C SER A 202 -9.73 -2.46 -25.20
N LEU A 203 -9.43 -2.87 -23.97
CA LEU A 203 -9.37 -4.29 -23.63
C LEU A 203 -10.73 -4.98 -23.83
N PHE A 204 -11.84 -4.29 -23.50
CA PHE A 204 -13.19 -4.83 -23.66
C PHE A 204 -13.57 -5.00 -25.14
N ASP A 205 -13.20 -4.03 -25.99
CA ASP A 205 -13.33 -4.15 -27.44
C ASP A 205 -12.51 -5.33 -27.98
N TYR A 206 -11.31 -5.54 -27.45
CA TYR A 206 -10.45 -6.65 -27.88
C TYR A 206 -11.09 -8.00 -27.53
N PHE A 207 -11.60 -8.16 -26.31
CA PHE A 207 -12.36 -9.34 -25.91
C PHE A 207 -13.52 -9.62 -26.87
N GLU A 208 -14.34 -8.61 -27.18
CA GLU A 208 -15.52 -8.80 -28.01
C GLU A 208 -15.15 -9.07 -29.48
N LYS A 209 -14.27 -8.26 -30.06
CA LYS A 209 -13.98 -8.29 -31.50
C LYS A 209 -13.01 -9.40 -31.90
N GLN A 210 -12.04 -9.73 -31.04
CA GLN A 210 -10.98 -10.70 -31.36
C GLN A 210 -11.23 -12.08 -30.76
N LEU A 211 -11.80 -12.15 -29.55
CA LEU A 211 -12.06 -13.42 -28.88
C LEU A 211 -13.52 -13.86 -28.96
N GLY A 212 -14.43 -12.95 -29.32
CA GLY A 212 -15.86 -13.26 -29.31
C GLY A 212 -16.40 -13.51 -27.91
N ILE A 213 -15.77 -12.92 -26.89
CA ILE A 213 -16.17 -12.95 -25.49
C ILE A 213 -16.56 -11.54 -25.08
N LYS A 214 -17.65 -11.38 -24.34
CA LYS A 214 -18.02 -10.09 -23.77
C LYS A 214 -17.57 -10.00 -22.32
N VAL A 215 -17.28 -8.78 -21.91
CA VAL A 215 -17.07 -8.42 -20.51
C VAL A 215 -18.30 -7.64 -20.06
N GLU A 216 -19.02 -8.18 -19.09
CA GLU A 216 -20.24 -7.56 -18.55
C GLU A 216 -20.11 -7.31 -17.05
N GLU A 217 -20.54 -6.14 -16.59
CA GLU A 217 -20.69 -5.89 -15.16
C GLU A 217 -21.92 -6.64 -14.63
N GLN A 218 -21.71 -7.46 -13.61
CA GLN A 218 -22.76 -8.23 -12.97
C GLN A 218 -22.63 -8.13 -11.44
N THR A 219 -23.73 -8.39 -10.75
CA THR A 219 -23.73 -8.54 -9.29
C THR A 219 -23.94 -10.02 -8.94
N ARG A 220 -23.19 -10.54 -7.98
CA ARG A 220 -23.39 -11.89 -7.42
C ARG A 220 -23.33 -11.87 -5.88
N PRO A 221 -23.96 -12.81 -5.19
CA PRO A 221 -23.66 -13.04 -3.78
C PRO A 221 -22.20 -13.54 -3.66
N ALA A 222 -21.48 -13.01 -2.69
CA ALA A 222 -20.13 -13.44 -2.36
C ALA A 222 -19.94 -13.47 -0.85
N GLU A 223 -19.34 -14.57 -0.38
CA GLU A 223 -19.01 -14.74 1.03
C GLU A 223 -18.10 -13.61 1.49
N SER A 224 -18.51 -12.94 2.56
CA SER A 224 -17.85 -11.77 3.13
C SER A 224 -17.67 -11.93 4.63
N VAL A 225 -16.64 -11.29 5.18
CA VAL A 225 -16.30 -11.30 6.60
C VAL A 225 -16.88 -10.05 7.24
N VAL A 226 -17.85 -10.22 8.13
CA VAL A 226 -18.44 -9.11 8.90
C VAL A 226 -17.84 -9.10 10.29
N ILE A 227 -17.20 -8.00 10.67
CA ILE A 227 -16.61 -7.80 11.99
C ILE A 227 -17.73 -7.45 12.98
N GLU A 228 -17.99 -8.34 13.92
CA GLU A 228 -18.99 -8.13 14.97
C GLU A 228 -18.42 -7.33 16.15
N SER A 229 -17.19 -7.66 16.56
CA SER A 229 -16.47 -6.94 17.61
C SER A 229 -14.98 -7.22 17.55
N ILE A 230 -14.18 -6.25 17.97
CA ILE A 230 -12.73 -6.37 18.13
C ILE A 230 -12.24 -5.30 19.12
N HIS A 231 -11.26 -5.65 19.95
CA HIS A 231 -10.58 -4.71 20.86
C HIS A 231 -9.40 -4.06 20.16
N GLU A 232 -9.18 -2.77 20.42
CA GLU A 232 -8.07 -2.00 19.84
C GLU A 232 -6.72 -2.40 20.42
N ALA A 233 -6.63 -2.48 21.76
CA ALA A 233 -5.42 -2.92 22.43
C ALA A 233 -5.35 -4.45 22.50
N PRO A 234 -4.22 -5.08 22.11
CA PRO A 234 -4.03 -6.51 22.29
C PRO A 234 -3.92 -6.88 23.76
N ALA A 235 -4.34 -8.09 24.11
CA ALA A 235 -4.02 -8.71 25.38
C ALA A 235 -2.48 -8.80 25.56
N PRO A 236 -1.96 -8.63 26.79
CA PRO A 236 -0.51 -8.66 27.04
C PRO A 236 0.16 -9.94 26.53
N ASN A 237 1.40 -9.81 26.07
CA ASN A 237 2.22 -10.98 25.74
C ASN A 237 2.40 -11.88 26.98
N PRO A 238 2.35 -13.22 26.82
CA PRO A 238 2.74 -14.12 27.90
C PRO A 238 4.16 -13.80 28.40
N PRO A 239 4.45 -13.97 29.71
CA PRO A 239 5.81 -13.83 30.22
C PRO A 239 6.80 -14.76 29.49
N GLY A 240 7.99 -14.26 29.19
CA GLY A 240 9.01 -15.05 28.48
C GLY A 240 8.85 -15.07 26.95
N THR A 241 7.97 -14.25 26.37
CA THR A 241 7.69 -14.26 24.91
C THR A 241 8.94 -13.88 24.10
N LEU A 242 9.61 -12.79 24.46
CA LEU A 242 10.78 -12.30 23.72
C LEU A 242 11.97 -13.27 23.82
N GLU A 243 12.12 -13.96 24.95
CA GLU A 243 13.18 -14.94 25.19
C GLU A 243 12.99 -16.23 24.39
N LYS A 244 11.75 -16.55 23.99
CA LYS A 244 11.43 -17.73 23.17
C LYS A 244 11.46 -17.43 21.67
N LEU A 245 11.41 -16.16 21.29
CA LEU A 245 11.69 -15.71 19.94
C LEU A 245 13.21 -15.75 19.71
N PRO A 246 13.68 -16.18 18.52
CA PRO A 246 15.08 -16.03 18.17
C PRO A 246 15.45 -14.53 18.24
N PRO A 247 16.67 -14.18 18.67
CA PRO A 247 17.08 -12.79 18.72
C PRO A 247 16.98 -12.16 17.33
N PRO A 248 16.55 -10.89 17.21
CA PRO A 248 16.53 -10.20 15.94
C PRO A 248 17.96 -10.19 15.37
N VAL A 249 18.10 -10.46 14.07
CA VAL A 249 19.41 -10.33 13.40
C VAL A 249 19.68 -8.83 13.25
N THR A 250 20.69 -8.33 13.95
CA THR A 250 20.99 -6.89 14.02
C THR A 250 22.23 -6.48 13.24
N GLU A 251 22.92 -7.43 12.60
CA GLU A 251 24.20 -7.20 11.92
C GLU A 251 24.21 -7.85 10.54
N PHE A 252 24.87 -7.21 9.59
CA PHE A 252 25.13 -7.79 8.28
C PHE A 252 26.20 -8.88 8.37
N GLU A 253 26.12 -9.91 7.51
CA GLU A 253 27.21 -10.88 7.35
C GLU A 253 28.50 -10.20 6.89
N VAL A 254 28.35 -9.21 5.99
CA VAL A 254 29.41 -8.36 5.46
C VAL A 254 28.80 -7.00 5.18
N ALA A 255 29.43 -5.93 5.68
CA ALA A 255 29.09 -4.57 5.29
C ALA A 255 30.35 -3.76 5.08
N GLU A 256 30.35 -2.96 4.01
CA GLU A 256 31.37 -1.97 3.71
C GLU A 256 30.68 -0.63 3.45
N ILE A 257 31.09 0.42 4.17
CA ILE A 257 30.66 1.79 3.91
C ILE A 257 31.86 2.71 3.78
N ARG A 258 31.87 3.54 2.73
CA ARG A 258 33.00 4.42 2.41
C ARG A 258 32.54 5.67 1.67
N PRO A 259 33.29 6.78 1.71
CA PRO A 259 33.02 7.93 0.85
C PRO A 259 33.03 7.54 -0.64
N SER A 260 32.07 8.05 -1.40
CA SER A 260 31.95 7.81 -2.83
C SER A 260 33.03 8.53 -3.64
N ARG A 261 33.39 7.97 -4.80
CA ARG A 261 34.29 8.65 -5.75
C ARG A 261 33.55 9.78 -6.49
N PRO A 262 34.23 10.87 -6.92
CA PRO A 262 33.62 12.08 -7.50
C PRO A 262 32.71 11.93 -8.74
N ASP A 263 32.67 10.77 -9.41
CA ASP A 263 31.84 10.52 -10.60
C ASP A 263 30.91 9.30 -10.45
N THR A 264 30.75 8.82 -9.23
CA THR A 264 29.90 7.67 -8.93
C THR A 264 28.44 8.05 -9.21
N LYS A 265 27.75 7.23 -10.00
CA LYS A 265 26.33 7.46 -10.28
C LYS A 265 25.49 7.03 -9.08
N ALA A 266 24.57 7.89 -8.68
CA ALA A 266 23.60 7.59 -7.64
C ALA A 266 22.82 6.32 -7.98
N ASN A 267 22.80 5.38 -7.05
CA ASN A 267 22.01 4.16 -7.13
C ASN A 267 21.61 3.72 -5.73
N PHE A 268 20.44 3.12 -5.60
CA PHE A 268 20.03 2.42 -4.40
C PHE A 268 19.27 1.17 -4.82
N GLU A 269 19.91 0.02 -4.68
CA GLU A 269 19.31 -1.28 -4.95
C GLU A 269 19.25 -2.13 -3.69
N MET A 270 18.07 -2.69 -3.42
CA MET A 270 17.86 -3.65 -2.37
C MET A 270 17.19 -4.89 -2.97
N LYS A 271 17.89 -6.03 -2.93
CA LYS A 271 17.38 -7.30 -3.47
C LYS A 271 17.93 -8.47 -2.66
N SER A 272 17.03 -9.36 -2.22
CA SER A 272 17.38 -10.67 -1.63
C SER A 272 18.42 -10.56 -0.50
N GLY A 273 18.14 -9.73 0.52
CA GLY A 273 19.05 -9.56 1.67
C GLY A 273 20.32 -8.75 1.38
N ARG A 274 20.42 -8.08 0.22
CA ARG A 274 21.58 -7.28 -0.18
C ARG A 274 21.20 -5.82 -0.41
N ILE A 275 22.00 -4.91 0.13
CA ILE A 275 21.95 -3.47 -0.16
C ILE A 275 23.18 -3.11 -0.98
N GLU A 276 22.95 -2.51 -2.14
CA GLU A 276 23.96 -1.83 -2.96
C GLU A 276 23.52 -0.39 -3.18
N ALA A 277 24.07 0.52 -2.39
CA ALA A 277 23.85 1.94 -2.54
C ALA A 277 25.16 2.61 -2.96
N PHE A 278 25.08 3.48 -3.97
CA PHE A 278 26.23 4.20 -4.51
C PHE A 278 25.89 5.67 -4.60
N ALA A 279 26.84 6.53 -4.24
CA ALA A 279 26.66 7.98 -4.20
C ALA A 279 25.39 8.44 -3.46
N VAL A 280 25.03 7.80 -2.36
CA VAL A 280 23.86 8.17 -1.53
C VAL A 280 24.29 9.05 -0.36
N THR A 281 23.42 9.96 0.06
CA THR A 281 23.75 10.83 1.19
C THR A 281 23.57 10.10 2.51
N LEU A 282 24.25 10.54 3.58
CA LEU A 282 24.03 9.95 4.91
C LEU A 282 22.60 10.19 5.40
N LYS A 283 22.00 11.31 5.00
CA LYS A 283 20.58 11.59 5.23
C LYS A 283 19.67 10.54 4.60
N ASP A 284 19.93 10.13 3.35
CA ASP A 284 19.15 9.08 2.67
C ASP A 284 19.25 7.75 3.42
N LEU A 285 20.46 7.39 3.89
CA LEU A 285 20.67 6.16 4.66
C LEU A 285 19.95 6.19 6.01
N ILE A 286 19.98 7.32 6.74
CA ILE A 286 19.25 7.49 8.00
C ILE A 286 17.74 7.47 7.75
N GLY A 287 17.27 8.20 6.74
CA GLY A 287 15.86 8.25 6.34
C GLY A 287 15.33 6.85 6.00
N PHE A 288 16.08 6.08 5.22
CA PHE A 288 15.75 4.69 4.93
C PHE A 288 15.77 3.81 6.18
N ALA A 289 16.83 3.87 6.99
CA ALA A 289 16.99 3.04 8.18
C ALA A 289 15.84 3.24 9.19
N TYR A 290 15.39 4.48 9.39
CA TYR A 290 14.34 4.82 10.36
C TYR A 290 12.96 5.00 9.72
N SER A 291 12.82 4.76 8.41
CA SER A 291 11.58 5.00 7.65
C SER A 291 11.05 6.43 7.80
N LEU A 292 11.94 7.41 7.74
CA LEU A 292 11.62 8.83 7.91
C LEU A 292 11.38 9.52 6.56
N ASP A 293 10.37 10.39 6.52
CA ASP A 293 10.25 11.40 5.48
C ASP A 293 11.26 12.54 5.74
N ASP A 294 11.60 13.27 4.68
CA ASP A 294 12.67 14.29 4.70
C ASP A 294 12.50 15.36 5.80
N TYR A 295 11.25 15.74 6.10
CA TYR A 295 10.92 16.75 7.13
C TYR A 295 11.03 16.22 8.57
N MET A 296 11.14 14.91 8.77
CA MET A 296 11.20 14.26 10.09
C MET A 296 12.62 14.16 10.66
N LEU A 297 13.62 14.72 9.99
CA LEU A 297 15.01 14.74 10.44
C LEU A 297 15.47 16.18 10.71
N ALA A 298 15.86 16.48 11.93
CA ALA A 298 16.46 17.77 12.31
C ALA A 298 17.83 17.60 12.96
N GLY A 299 18.56 18.72 13.09
CA GLY A 299 19.93 18.72 13.59
C GLY A 299 20.98 18.33 12.54
N VAL A 300 20.59 18.30 11.25
CA VAL A 300 21.50 17.96 10.15
C VAL A 300 22.54 19.05 9.94
N GLU A 301 23.79 18.73 10.21
CA GLU A 301 24.91 19.46 9.61
C GLU A 301 24.77 19.37 8.08
N LYS A 302 25.04 20.46 7.37
CA LYS A 302 24.78 20.57 5.93
C LYS A 302 25.44 19.45 5.08
N TRP A 303 26.50 18.83 5.58
CA TRP A 303 27.19 17.77 4.87
C TRP A 303 26.38 16.46 4.79
N LEU A 304 25.39 16.23 5.68
CA LEU A 304 24.54 15.04 5.60
C LEU A 304 23.72 14.99 4.31
N ASP A 305 23.44 16.14 3.70
CA ASP A 305 22.72 16.28 2.42
C ASP A 305 23.65 16.35 1.20
N THR A 306 24.97 16.46 1.39
CA THR A 306 25.92 16.73 0.28
C THR A 306 27.05 15.72 0.15
N ASP A 307 27.48 15.12 1.25
CA ASP A 307 28.53 14.12 1.22
C ASP A 307 27.91 12.77 0.84
N HIS A 308 28.56 12.09 -0.09
CA HIS A 308 28.06 10.85 -0.69
C HIS A 308 28.87 9.65 -0.23
N PHE A 309 28.17 8.55 0.04
CA PHE A 309 28.71 7.29 0.51
C PHE A 309 28.28 6.13 -0.40
N ASP A 310 29.18 5.16 -0.54
CA ASP A 310 28.90 3.85 -1.10
C ASP A 310 28.68 2.88 0.06
N LEU A 311 27.60 2.11 0.00
CA LEU A 311 27.26 1.03 0.93
C LEU A 311 27.08 -0.27 0.16
N ILE A 312 27.85 -1.28 0.52
CA ILE A 312 27.64 -2.66 0.07
C ILE A 312 27.44 -3.50 1.33
N ALA A 313 26.23 -3.99 1.53
CA ALA A 313 25.87 -4.80 2.69
C ALA A 313 25.14 -6.07 2.28
N LYS A 314 25.49 -7.19 2.92
CA LYS A 314 24.94 -8.51 2.67
C LYS A 314 24.45 -9.13 3.97
N ALA A 315 23.23 -9.64 3.94
CA ALA A 315 22.63 -10.48 4.96
C ALA A 315 22.12 -11.78 4.30
N ASP A 316 21.56 -12.67 5.12
CA ASP A 316 20.88 -13.86 4.63
C ASP A 316 19.75 -13.45 3.65
N PRO A 317 19.60 -14.09 2.47
CA PRO A 317 18.58 -13.71 1.50
C PRO A 317 17.13 -13.75 2.02
N SER A 318 16.90 -14.42 3.14
CA SER A 318 15.62 -14.48 3.83
C SER A 318 15.35 -13.31 4.77
N VAL A 319 16.29 -12.38 5.02
CA VAL A 319 16.00 -11.23 5.90
C VAL A 319 14.99 -10.28 5.26
N THR A 320 14.12 -9.72 6.09
CA THR A 320 13.10 -8.76 5.69
C THR A 320 13.68 -7.37 5.48
N ASP A 321 13.00 -6.51 4.71
CA ASP A 321 13.41 -5.11 4.57
C ASP A 321 13.45 -4.38 5.92
N GLY A 322 12.50 -4.68 6.83
CA GLY A 322 12.51 -4.16 8.19
C GLY A 322 13.72 -4.65 9.01
N THR A 323 14.16 -5.89 8.79
CA THR A 323 15.39 -6.41 9.39
C THR A 323 16.62 -5.71 8.80
N LEU A 324 16.68 -5.52 7.48
CA LEU A 324 17.75 -4.78 6.82
C LEU A 324 17.86 -3.33 7.33
N GLN A 325 16.72 -2.67 7.57
CA GLN A 325 16.66 -1.37 8.20
C GLN A 325 17.23 -1.40 9.63
N ALA A 326 16.86 -2.41 10.44
CA ALA A 326 17.43 -2.57 11.79
C ALA A 326 18.95 -2.81 11.75
N MET A 327 19.43 -3.67 10.84
CA MET A 327 20.86 -3.88 10.60
C MET A 327 21.58 -2.60 10.20
N LEU A 328 20.95 -1.80 9.34
CA LEU A 328 21.50 -0.51 8.92
C LEU A 328 21.55 0.49 10.09
N ARG A 329 20.55 0.51 11.00
CA ARG A 329 20.61 1.33 12.23
C ARG A 329 21.84 0.96 13.07
N THR A 330 22.09 -0.33 13.27
CA THR A 330 23.27 -0.83 13.99
C THR A 330 24.55 -0.38 13.29
N LEU A 331 24.65 -0.61 11.97
CA LEU A 331 25.82 -0.24 11.18
C LEU A 331 26.09 1.28 11.24
N LEU A 332 25.06 2.13 11.15
CA LEU A 332 25.21 3.58 11.25
C LEU A 332 25.63 4.01 12.67
N ALA A 333 25.09 3.37 13.71
CA ALA A 333 25.51 3.63 15.08
C ALA A 333 26.96 3.23 15.34
N GLU A 334 27.45 2.15 14.72
CA GLU A 334 28.82 1.67 14.86
C GLU A 334 29.81 2.50 14.04
N ARG A 335 29.52 2.71 12.74
CA ARG A 335 30.47 3.33 11.82
C ARG A 335 30.49 4.84 11.91
N PHE A 336 29.35 5.47 12.14
CA PHE A 336 29.23 6.93 12.22
C PHE A 336 29.02 7.43 13.65
N HIS A 337 29.06 6.54 14.66
CA HIS A 337 28.73 6.87 16.05
C HIS A 337 27.39 7.61 16.20
N LEU A 338 26.43 7.27 15.32
CA LEU A 338 25.14 7.95 15.23
C LEU A 338 24.39 7.87 16.57
N LYS A 339 24.09 9.04 17.14
CA LYS A 339 23.22 9.21 18.31
C LYS A 339 22.06 10.12 17.95
N GLN A 340 20.87 9.74 18.41
CA GLN A 340 19.64 10.48 18.17
C GLN A 340 18.72 10.42 19.38
N HIS A 341 17.75 11.34 19.39
CA HIS A 341 16.54 11.22 20.20
C HIS A 341 15.32 11.74 19.43
N PHE A 342 14.13 11.44 19.95
CA PHE A 342 12.88 12.01 19.47
C PHE A 342 12.55 13.30 20.22
N ALA A 343 12.18 14.35 19.48
CA ALA A 343 11.75 15.62 20.07
C ALA A 343 10.55 16.20 19.33
N GLU A 344 9.72 16.96 20.05
CA GLU A 344 8.66 17.77 19.45
C GLU A 344 9.26 19.04 18.86
N GLN A 345 9.13 19.22 17.54
CA GLN A 345 9.56 20.44 16.85
C GLN A 345 8.47 21.02 15.94
N PRO A 346 8.41 22.36 15.80
CA PRO A 346 7.45 23.01 14.91
C PRO A 346 7.86 22.82 13.44
N VAL A 347 7.20 21.88 12.76
CA VAL A 347 7.36 21.64 11.32
C VAL A 347 6.23 22.31 10.53
N SER A 348 6.48 22.63 9.26
CA SER A 348 5.42 23.14 8.39
C SER A 348 4.52 21.97 7.97
N VAL A 349 3.21 22.10 8.19
CA VAL A 349 2.22 21.06 7.88
C VAL A 349 1.11 21.61 7.00
N TRP A 350 0.47 20.75 6.22
CA TRP A 350 -0.85 21.01 5.67
C TRP A 350 -1.91 20.82 6.78
N ALA A 351 -2.32 21.92 7.40
CA ALA A 351 -3.37 21.92 8.40
C ALA A 351 -4.74 21.76 7.74
N LEU A 352 -5.39 20.61 7.95
CA LEU A 352 -6.79 20.39 7.59
C LEU A 352 -7.68 21.00 8.67
N THR A 353 -8.41 22.05 8.33
CA THR A 353 -9.24 22.82 9.28
C THR A 353 -10.71 22.85 8.84
N ALA A 354 -11.60 23.06 9.80
CA ALA A 354 -13.05 23.13 9.59
C ALA A 354 -13.61 24.50 10.02
N PRO A 355 -13.29 25.60 9.30
CA PRO A 355 -13.64 26.96 9.73
C PRO A 355 -15.16 27.20 9.82
N LYS A 356 -15.97 26.36 9.16
CA LYS A 356 -17.44 26.40 9.19
C LYS A 356 -18.03 25.20 9.95
N GLY A 357 -17.27 24.58 10.86
CA GLY A 357 -17.65 23.34 11.52
C GLY A 357 -17.74 22.17 10.53
N LYS A 358 -18.63 21.20 10.77
CA LYS A 358 -18.74 19.98 9.92
C LYS A 358 -19.09 20.22 8.45
N GLY A 359 -19.38 21.46 8.07
CA GLY A 359 -19.51 21.86 6.67
C GLY A 359 -20.56 21.03 5.92
N LYS A 360 -20.12 20.35 4.86
CA LYS A 360 -20.95 19.50 4.01
C LYS A 360 -20.81 18.00 4.32
N LEU A 361 -20.07 17.64 5.37
CA LEU A 361 -19.83 16.26 5.74
C LEU A 361 -21.09 15.63 6.34
N LYS A 362 -21.43 14.44 5.85
CA LYS A 362 -22.50 13.61 6.38
C LYS A 362 -21.90 12.60 7.36
N GLU A 363 -22.39 12.57 8.59
CA GLU A 363 -22.01 11.53 9.55
C GLU A 363 -22.47 10.16 9.04
N THR A 364 -21.61 9.16 9.18
CA THR A 364 -21.89 7.81 8.72
C THR A 364 -22.93 7.11 9.61
N THR A 365 -23.65 6.14 9.05
CA THR A 365 -24.48 5.21 9.83
C THR A 365 -23.66 4.03 10.38
N GLY A 366 -22.40 3.86 9.95
CA GLY A 366 -21.50 2.79 10.39
C GLY A 366 -21.79 1.42 9.79
N GLU A 367 -22.66 1.33 8.79
CA GLU A 367 -23.00 0.06 8.12
C GLU A 367 -21.90 -0.39 7.15
N GLU A 368 -21.22 0.55 6.50
CA GLU A 368 -20.08 0.29 5.63
C GLU A 368 -18.77 0.32 6.43
N HIS A 369 -17.82 -0.53 6.03
CA HIS A 369 -16.47 -0.51 6.61
C HIS A 369 -15.79 0.84 6.32
N ALA A 370 -14.89 1.24 7.21
CA ALA A 370 -14.06 2.41 6.96
C ALA A 370 -13.22 2.17 5.69
N GLY A 371 -12.98 3.23 4.93
CA GLY A 371 -12.16 3.10 3.73
C GLY A 371 -12.51 4.11 2.67
N CYS A 372 -11.55 4.31 1.76
CA CYS A 372 -11.71 5.21 0.65
C CYS A 372 -11.32 4.53 -0.66
N LYS A 373 -12.18 4.65 -1.67
CA LYS A 373 -11.96 4.08 -3.00
C LYS A 373 -11.69 5.18 -4.01
N ARG A 374 -10.67 4.96 -4.83
CA ARG A 374 -10.26 5.87 -5.89
C ARG A 374 -10.77 5.36 -7.23
N ALA A 375 -11.46 6.21 -7.98
CA ALA A 375 -11.92 5.90 -9.33
C ALA A 375 -11.67 7.09 -10.27
N PRO A 376 -11.22 6.85 -11.52
CA PRO A 376 -11.26 7.89 -12.54
C PRO A 376 -12.71 8.12 -12.99
N LYS A 377 -13.14 9.38 -13.09
CA LYS A 377 -14.46 9.74 -13.64
C LYS A 377 -14.34 11.02 -14.45
N ASP A 378 -14.69 10.95 -15.74
CA ASP A 378 -14.70 12.10 -16.67
C ASP A 378 -13.39 12.92 -16.72
N GLY A 379 -12.25 12.26 -16.49
CA GLY A 379 -10.93 12.90 -16.44
C GLY A 379 -10.56 13.55 -15.10
N ALA A 380 -11.44 13.48 -14.11
CA ALA A 380 -11.17 13.77 -12.70
C ALA A 380 -10.83 12.48 -11.93
N LEU A 381 -10.16 12.66 -10.80
CA LEU A 381 -10.02 11.64 -9.78
C LEU A 381 -11.16 11.80 -8.79
N VAL A 382 -11.93 10.74 -8.55
CA VAL A 382 -12.95 10.67 -7.50
C VAL A 382 -12.43 9.81 -6.36
N TYR A 383 -12.51 10.32 -5.15
CA TYR A 383 -12.17 9.62 -3.93
C TYR A 383 -13.41 9.53 -3.03
N SER A 384 -13.96 8.32 -2.95
CA SER A 384 -15.18 8.01 -2.21
C SER A 384 -14.82 7.38 -0.87
N CYS A 385 -15.00 8.13 0.20
CA CYS A 385 -14.70 7.72 1.57
C CYS A 385 -15.97 7.39 2.34
N ARG A 386 -15.92 6.31 3.11
CA ARG A 386 -17.03 5.79 3.92
C ARG A 386 -16.51 5.51 5.32
N ASN A 387 -17.34 5.81 6.32
CA ASN A 387 -16.99 5.67 7.74
C ASN A 387 -15.57 6.18 8.08
N THR A 388 -15.20 7.34 7.53
CA THR A 388 -13.82 7.87 7.58
C THR A 388 -13.72 9.09 8.50
N THR A 389 -12.74 9.11 9.41
CA THR A 389 -12.46 10.30 10.25
C THR A 389 -11.61 11.33 9.51
N MET A 390 -11.54 12.56 10.03
CA MET A 390 -10.67 13.60 9.45
C MET A 390 -9.19 13.29 9.62
N ALA A 391 -8.79 12.63 10.72
CA ALA A 391 -7.44 12.11 10.90
C ALA A 391 -7.08 11.06 9.83
N GLN A 392 -8.01 10.16 9.51
CA GLN A 392 -7.80 9.16 8.45
C GLN A 392 -7.72 9.79 7.06
N LEU A 393 -8.53 10.81 6.79
CA LEU A 393 -8.42 11.58 5.56
C LEU A 393 -7.06 12.28 5.47
N ALA A 394 -6.59 12.90 6.56
CA ALA A 394 -5.29 13.58 6.61
C ALA A 394 -4.13 12.61 6.37
N ASP A 395 -4.20 11.38 6.88
CA ASP A 395 -3.20 10.34 6.67
C ASP A 395 -3.18 9.84 5.21
N LYS A 396 -4.34 9.52 4.63
CA LYS A 396 -4.43 8.85 3.31
C LYS A 396 -4.40 9.82 2.11
N LEU A 397 -4.84 11.07 2.28
CA LEU A 397 -4.99 12.00 1.17
C LEU A 397 -3.65 12.40 0.52
N PRO A 398 -2.55 12.64 1.26
CA PRO A 398 -1.24 12.89 0.66
C PRO A 398 -0.78 11.77 -0.28
N ASP A 399 -1.00 10.49 0.04
CA ASP A 399 -0.62 9.39 -0.87
C ASP A 399 -1.45 9.41 -2.17
N VAL A 400 -2.75 9.70 -2.05
CA VAL A 400 -3.68 9.63 -3.17
C VAL A 400 -3.60 10.86 -4.08
N ALA A 401 -3.42 12.05 -3.51
CA ALA A 401 -3.28 13.31 -4.24
C ALA A 401 -1.82 13.68 -4.53
N GLY A 402 -0.85 13.10 -3.81
CA GLY A 402 0.59 13.35 -3.90
C GLY A 402 1.34 12.49 -4.92
N ALA A 403 0.78 11.34 -5.32
CA ALA A 403 1.12 10.70 -6.61
C ALA A 403 0.90 11.67 -7.80
N ALA A 404 0.23 12.80 -7.54
CA ALA A 404 -0.05 13.90 -8.42
C ALA A 404 0.47 15.24 -7.84
N ALA A 405 1.67 15.31 -7.25
CA ALA A 405 2.44 16.56 -7.02
C ALA A 405 1.82 17.69 -6.16
N TYR A 406 0.61 17.55 -5.59
CA TYR A 406 -0.05 18.67 -4.89
C TYR A 406 0.32 18.82 -3.42
N LEU A 407 0.62 17.73 -2.71
CA LEU A 407 0.71 17.70 -1.24
C LEU A 407 2.01 17.11 -0.71
N ASN A 408 3.03 16.93 -1.55
CA ASN A 408 4.26 16.21 -1.19
C ASN A 408 5.23 17.03 -0.31
N GLU A 409 4.97 18.32 -0.14
CA GLU A 409 5.91 19.25 0.51
C GLU A 409 5.83 19.21 2.04
N HIS A 410 4.66 18.90 2.59
CA HIS A 410 4.38 18.99 4.02
C HIS A 410 3.49 17.82 4.45
N PRO A 411 3.71 17.24 5.64
CA PRO A 411 2.75 16.29 6.20
C PRO A 411 1.40 16.96 6.42
N MET A 412 0.32 16.20 6.32
CA MET A 412 -1.02 16.70 6.60
C MET A 412 -1.46 16.34 8.01
N VAL A 413 -2.02 17.32 8.73
CA VAL A 413 -2.48 17.16 10.12
C VAL A 413 -3.95 17.55 10.21
N ASP A 414 -4.75 16.70 10.85
CA ASP A 414 -6.14 17.01 11.19
C ASP A 414 -6.21 18.00 12.36
N LEU A 415 -6.55 19.25 12.03
CA LEU A 415 -6.85 20.33 12.98
C LEU A 415 -8.32 20.78 12.85
N THR A 416 -9.19 19.90 12.37
CA THR A 416 -10.61 20.22 12.17
C THR A 416 -11.36 20.31 13.50
N GLY A 417 -10.91 19.57 14.52
CA GLY A 417 -11.61 19.37 15.79
C GLY A 417 -12.92 18.58 15.64
N LEU A 418 -13.18 18.02 14.45
CA LEU A 418 -14.38 17.24 14.18
C LEU A 418 -14.26 15.85 14.79
N LYS A 419 -15.32 15.42 15.49
CA LYS A 419 -15.41 14.09 16.10
C LYS A 419 -16.37 13.24 15.30
N GLY A 420 -16.02 11.96 15.14
CA GLY A 420 -16.82 10.97 14.44
C GLY A 420 -16.28 10.63 13.05
N SER A 421 -17.05 9.82 12.35
CA SER A 421 -16.75 9.32 11.01
C SER A 421 -17.76 9.85 10.01
N TYR A 422 -17.33 10.07 8.77
CA TYR A 422 -18.12 10.71 7.73
C TYR A 422 -18.11 9.90 6.43
N ASP A 423 -19.20 10.03 5.68
CA ASP A 423 -19.33 9.54 4.31
C ASP A 423 -19.30 10.73 3.36
N PHE A 424 -18.37 10.72 2.41
CA PHE A 424 -18.24 11.78 1.42
C PHE A 424 -17.55 11.30 0.15
N ASP A 425 -17.82 12.00 -0.94
CA ASP A 425 -17.09 11.86 -2.19
C ASP A 425 -16.42 13.20 -2.49
N ILE A 426 -15.14 13.17 -2.86
CA ILE A 426 -14.39 14.36 -3.27
C ILE A 426 -13.74 14.10 -4.63
N ALA A 427 -13.89 15.05 -5.56
CA ALA A 427 -13.37 14.94 -6.91
C ALA A 427 -12.43 16.10 -7.28
N TRP A 428 -11.28 15.80 -7.88
CA TRP A 428 -10.31 16.83 -8.34
C TRP A 428 -9.61 16.43 -9.63
N ALA A 429 -9.10 17.43 -10.36
CA ALA A 429 -8.35 17.23 -11.59
C ALA A 429 -6.88 16.82 -11.29
N PRO A 430 -6.28 15.89 -12.06
CA PRO A 430 -4.85 15.61 -11.97
C PRO A 430 -3.99 16.81 -12.45
N PRO A 431 -2.77 17.01 -11.92
CA PRO A 431 -1.91 18.15 -12.26
C PRO A 431 -1.60 18.30 -13.73
N GLY A 432 -1.44 17.18 -14.45
CA GLY A 432 -1.14 17.20 -15.89
C GLY A 432 -2.25 17.84 -16.73
N ARG A 433 -3.49 17.90 -16.21
CA ARG A 433 -4.59 18.67 -16.81
C ARG A 433 -4.60 20.12 -16.36
N VAL A 434 -4.23 20.40 -15.11
CA VAL A 434 -4.26 21.77 -14.55
C VAL A 434 -3.13 22.64 -15.11
N TYR A 435 -1.94 22.08 -15.31
CA TYR A 435 -0.74 22.82 -15.72
C TYR A 435 -0.31 22.59 -17.19
N GLY A 436 -1.02 21.74 -17.94
CA GLY A 436 -0.72 21.42 -19.35
C GLY A 436 0.48 20.46 -19.53
N ARG A 437 0.52 19.79 -20.69
CA ARG A 437 1.48 18.71 -21.05
C ARG A 437 2.95 19.18 -21.21
N GLY A 438 3.27 20.44 -20.91
CA GLY A 438 4.61 21.03 -21.06
C GLY A 438 5.54 20.86 -19.86
N GLY A 439 5.06 20.34 -18.73
CA GLY A 439 5.82 20.17 -17.49
C GLY A 439 6.52 18.82 -17.33
N GLN A 440 6.78 18.06 -18.39
CA GLN A 440 7.61 16.84 -18.31
C GLN A 440 9.10 17.21 -18.26
N GLY A 441 9.51 17.86 -17.18
CA GLY A 441 10.88 17.82 -16.70
C GLY A 441 10.87 17.12 -15.35
N GLN A 442 11.71 16.09 -15.18
CA GLN A 442 11.90 15.38 -13.89
C GLN A 442 12.44 16.29 -12.76
N ASN A 443 12.51 17.62 -12.97
CA ASN A 443 12.94 18.65 -12.04
C ASN A 443 12.26 20.01 -12.33
N ALA A 444 10.95 20.02 -12.61
CA ALA A 444 10.20 21.28 -12.68
C ALA A 444 9.61 21.60 -11.29
N GLY A 445 10.39 22.31 -10.47
CA GLY A 445 9.89 22.89 -9.22
C GLY A 445 8.69 23.80 -9.50
N LEU A 446 7.57 23.51 -8.85
CA LEU A 446 6.41 24.40 -8.81
C LEU A 446 6.82 25.70 -8.10
N PRO A 447 6.23 26.87 -8.43
CA PRO A 447 6.45 28.08 -7.67
C PRO A 447 5.96 27.88 -6.23
N LEU A 448 6.91 27.62 -5.33
CA LEU A 448 6.77 27.48 -3.88
C LEU A 448 6.47 28.84 -3.25
N ALA A 449 5.21 29.29 -3.32
CA ALA A 449 4.65 30.28 -2.39
C ALA A 449 3.11 30.42 -2.61
N GLY A 450 2.33 29.69 -1.81
CA GLY A 450 0.88 29.85 -1.70
C GLY A 450 0.07 28.75 -2.38
N ALA A 451 -1.07 28.39 -1.77
CA ALA A 451 -2.01 27.41 -2.32
C ALA A 451 -2.45 27.85 -3.73
N PRO A 452 -2.21 27.07 -4.80
CA PRO A 452 -2.64 27.44 -6.13
C PRO A 452 -4.17 27.45 -6.21
N THR A 453 -4.74 28.63 -6.44
CA THR A 453 -6.19 28.87 -6.53
C THR A 453 -6.75 28.81 -7.95
N ALA A 454 -5.94 28.45 -8.95
CA ALA A 454 -6.37 28.45 -10.35
C ALA A 454 -7.01 27.11 -10.73
N SER A 455 -8.25 27.15 -11.23
CA SER A 455 -8.91 25.98 -11.82
C SER A 455 -8.20 25.52 -13.10
N ALA A 456 -8.36 24.24 -13.43
CA ALA A 456 -7.85 23.68 -14.68
C ALA A 456 -8.47 24.39 -15.90
N PRO A 457 -7.80 24.41 -17.07
CA PRO A 457 -8.31 25.05 -18.29
C PRO A 457 -9.68 24.54 -18.76
N ASP A 458 -10.09 23.34 -18.32
CA ASP A 458 -11.37 22.69 -18.60
C ASP A 458 -12.41 22.85 -17.47
N GLY A 459 -12.13 23.65 -16.44
CA GLY A 459 -13.02 23.87 -15.29
C GLY A 459 -12.88 22.83 -14.17
N GLY A 460 -11.89 21.92 -14.25
CA GLY A 460 -11.58 20.98 -13.17
C GLY A 460 -11.06 21.67 -11.90
N LEU A 461 -11.52 21.21 -10.73
CA LEU A 461 -11.09 21.73 -9.42
C LEU A 461 -9.71 21.19 -9.04
N THR A 462 -8.86 22.05 -8.45
CA THR A 462 -7.65 21.55 -7.75
C THR A 462 -8.06 20.82 -6.47
N ILE A 463 -7.15 20.05 -5.85
CA ILE A 463 -7.44 19.39 -4.58
C ILE A 463 -7.82 20.40 -3.47
N PHE A 464 -7.13 21.55 -3.41
CA PHE A 464 -7.42 22.62 -2.45
C PHE A 464 -8.85 23.17 -2.63
N GLU A 465 -9.25 23.41 -3.88
CA GLU A 465 -10.61 23.86 -4.19
C GLU A 465 -11.66 22.78 -3.93
N ALA A 466 -11.34 21.51 -4.20
CA ALA A 466 -12.24 20.39 -3.94
C ALA A 466 -12.54 20.25 -2.44
N ILE A 467 -11.51 20.36 -1.59
CA ILE A 467 -11.66 20.31 -0.13
C ILE A 467 -12.55 21.47 0.38
N ASP A 468 -12.34 22.69 -0.10
CA ASP A 468 -13.15 23.86 0.29
C ASP A 468 -14.57 23.82 -0.29
N LYS A 469 -14.72 23.61 -1.59
CA LYS A 469 -16.02 23.70 -2.26
C LYS A 469 -16.91 22.48 -2.02
N GLN A 470 -16.34 21.27 -1.92
CA GLN A 470 -17.12 20.03 -1.81
C GLN A 470 -17.29 19.55 -0.37
N LEU A 471 -16.25 19.66 0.47
CA LEU A 471 -16.32 19.22 1.87
C LEU A 471 -16.58 20.37 2.85
N GLY A 472 -16.23 21.61 2.47
CA GLY A 472 -16.32 22.77 3.36
C GLY A 472 -15.18 22.87 4.36
N LEU A 473 -14.08 22.13 4.12
CA LEU A 473 -12.86 22.13 4.92
C LEU A 473 -11.82 23.04 4.26
N LYS A 474 -10.70 23.33 4.92
CA LYS A 474 -9.60 24.09 4.33
C LYS A 474 -8.26 23.42 4.58
N LEU A 475 -7.36 23.59 3.63
CA LEU A 475 -5.94 23.32 3.81
C LEU A 475 -5.18 24.65 3.85
N ALA A 476 -4.29 24.79 4.82
CA ALA A 476 -3.35 25.90 4.91
C ALA A 476 -1.99 25.38 5.40
N VAL A 477 -0.91 26.05 5.02
CA VAL A 477 0.41 25.75 5.61
C VAL A 477 0.50 26.45 6.95
N GLU A 478 0.71 25.67 8.01
CA GLU A 478 0.88 26.20 9.37
C GLU A 478 2.04 25.49 10.08
N LYS A 479 2.59 26.12 11.11
CA LYS A 479 3.58 25.46 11.98
C LYS A 479 2.85 24.63 13.03
N HIS A 480 3.13 23.33 13.07
CA HIS A 480 2.55 22.41 14.04
C HIS A 480 3.66 21.57 14.70
N PRO A 481 3.60 21.34 16.03
CA PRO A 481 4.53 20.45 16.70
C PRO A 481 4.34 19.02 16.19
N MET A 482 5.43 18.40 15.74
CA MET A 482 5.48 17.00 15.37
C MET A 482 6.66 16.34 16.07
N THR A 483 6.50 15.08 16.45
CA THR A 483 7.61 14.23 16.87
C THR A 483 8.52 14.00 15.67
N ILE A 484 9.78 14.41 15.78
CA ILE A 484 10.81 14.20 14.76
C ILE A 484 12.05 13.55 15.37
N VAL A 485 12.94 13.02 14.53
CA VAL A 485 14.25 12.52 14.94
C VAL A 485 15.25 13.66 14.90
N VAL A 486 15.92 13.90 16.03
CA VAL A 486 17.01 14.87 16.16
C VAL A 486 18.32 14.11 16.25
N ILE A 487 19.25 14.43 15.35
CA ILE A 487 20.60 13.88 15.41
C ILE A 487 21.39 14.64 16.49
N ASP A 488 21.80 13.93 17.53
CA ASP A 488 22.62 14.47 18.62
C ASP A 488 24.10 14.47 18.26
N HIS A 489 24.53 13.44 17.55
CA HIS A 489 25.91 13.27 17.15
C HIS A 489 26.01 12.31 15.97
N VAL A 490 26.88 12.64 15.03
CA VAL A 490 27.24 11.80 13.90
C VAL A 490 28.61 12.22 13.41
N ASP A 491 29.52 11.27 13.26
CA ASP A 491 30.85 11.53 12.71
C ASP A 491 30.76 11.71 11.20
N ARG A 492 31.53 12.64 10.64
CA ARG A 492 31.52 12.89 9.19
C ARG A 492 32.14 11.77 8.36
N THR A 493 33.06 11.01 8.95
CA THR A 493 33.79 9.92 8.28
C THR A 493 33.51 8.63 9.03
N PRO A 494 33.14 7.54 8.33
CA PRO A 494 32.92 6.27 9.00
C PRO A 494 34.23 5.74 9.60
N SER A 495 34.13 5.00 10.69
CA SER A 495 35.24 4.18 11.21
C SER A 495 35.65 3.13 10.17
N ASP A 496 36.86 2.60 10.31
CA ASP A 496 37.34 1.49 9.47
C ASP A 496 36.34 0.32 9.49
N ASN A 497 36.22 -0.39 8.35
CA ASN A 497 35.28 -1.51 8.15
C ASN A 497 35.65 -2.76 8.95
#